data_AF-A0A651HC29-F1
#
_entry.id   AF-A0A651HC29-F1
#
_cell.length_a   1.000
_cell.length_b   1.000
_cell.length_c   1.000
_cell.angle_alpha   90.00
_cell.angle_beta   90.00
_cell.angle_gamma   90.00
#
_symmetry.space_group_name_H-M   'P 1'
#
loop_
_entity.id
_entity.type
_entity.pdbx_description
1 polymer ?
#
loop_
_entity_poly.entity_id
_entity_poly.type
_entity_poly.pdbx_seq_one_letter_code
_entity_poly.pdbx_strand_id
1 'polypeptide(L)' 'MAGTGARHTRQIKDFSLVYTEGPMPSEGAVQRERQLKKWSRAKKLALIRGDAAALRILSKSTH' A
#
# COMPACT_ATOMS: atom_id res chain seq x y z
N MET A 1 9.42 -3.18 -29.30
CA MET A 1 8.23 -4.03 -29.10
C MET A 1 7.75 -3.82 -27.67
N ALA A 2 6.62 -3.14 -27.47
CA ALA A 2 6.04 -2.89 -26.15
C ALA A 2 4.92 -3.91 -25.90
N GLY A 3 5.02 -4.65 -24.80
CA GLY A 3 4.16 -5.80 -24.48
C GLY A 3 2.68 -5.45 -24.33
N THR A 4 1.85 -6.33 -24.87
CA THR A 4 0.38 -6.27 -24.97
C THR A 4 -0.31 -6.50 -23.61
N GLY A 5 0.06 -5.75 -22.58
CA GLY A 5 -0.37 -6.00 -21.19
C GLY A 5 -1.12 -4.85 -20.50
N ALA A 6 -1.50 -3.78 -21.20
CA ALA A 6 -1.92 -2.53 -20.55
C ALA A 6 -3.19 -1.92 -21.14
N ARG A 7 -4.31 -2.67 -21.19
CA ARG A 7 -5.63 -2.05 -21.45
C ARG A 7 -6.25 -1.41 -20.20
N HIS A 8 -5.83 -1.82 -19.00
CA HIS A 8 -6.43 -1.33 -17.75
C HIS A 8 -5.78 -0.02 -17.23
N THR A 9 -4.50 0.20 -17.53
CA THR A 9 -3.74 1.37 -17.06
C THR A 9 -4.02 2.64 -17.86
N ARG A 10 -4.63 2.56 -19.05
CA ARG A 10 -4.91 3.73 -19.90
C ARG A 10 -6.15 4.54 -19.46
N GLN A 11 -6.97 4.00 -18.55
CA GLN A 11 -8.20 4.66 -18.07
C GLN A 11 -8.03 5.40 -16.73
N ILE A 12 -6.95 5.16 -15.99
CA ILE A 12 -6.69 5.83 -14.70
C ILE A 12 -5.87 7.07 -15.01
N LYS A 13 -6.58 8.17 -15.26
CA LYS A 13 -6.02 9.38 -15.89
C LYS A 13 -4.98 10.09 -15.01
N ASP A 14 -5.04 9.97 -13.70
CA ASP A 14 -4.06 10.56 -12.77
C ASP A 14 -3.96 9.72 -11.49
N PHE A 15 -2.79 9.16 -11.18
CA PHE A 15 -2.48 8.60 -9.87
C PHE A 15 -1.25 9.28 -9.29
N SER A 16 -1.32 9.69 -8.02
CA SER A 16 -0.20 10.25 -7.28
C SER A 16 0.44 9.19 -6.39
N LEU A 17 1.77 9.14 -6.37
CA LEU A 17 2.52 8.29 -5.48
C LEU A 17 2.46 8.87 -4.06
N VAL A 18 1.55 8.37 -3.23
CA VAL A 18 1.34 8.88 -1.87
C VAL A 18 2.24 8.23 -0.82
N TYR A 19 2.81 7.05 -1.10
CA TYR A 19 3.65 6.32 -0.15
C TYR A 19 4.56 5.32 -0.87
N THR A 20 5.78 5.17 -0.36
CA THR A 20 6.76 4.15 -0.78
C THR A 20 7.48 3.61 0.45
N GLU A 21 7.89 2.33 0.41
CA GLU A 21 8.72 1.72 1.46
C GLU A 21 9.81 0.85 0.82
N GLY A 22 10.99 0.78 1.43
CA GLY A 22 12.13 0.00 0.95
C GLY A 22 13.48 0.63 1.28
N PRO A 23 14.61 -0.02 0.91
CA PRO A 23 14.70 -1.28 0.14
C PRO A 23 14.41 -2.54 0.97
N MET A 24 13.84 -3.56 0.33
CA MET A 24 13.57 -4.86 0.96
C MET A 24 13.67 -6.00 -0.07
N PRO A 25 13.93 -7.25 0.37
CA PRO A 25 13.92 -8.42 -0.51
C PRO A 25 12.52 -8.68 -1.09
N SER A 26 12.46 -9.37 -2.23
CA SER A 26 11.23 -9.68 -2.95
C SER A 26 10.17 -10.35 -2.08
N GLU A 27 10.57 -11.32 -1.25
CA GLU A 27 9.69 -11.96 -0.27
C GLU A 27 9.08 -10.96 0.72
N GLY A 28 9.90 -10.03 1.23
CA GLY A 28 9.46 -8.99 2.14
C GLY A 28 8.41 -8.07 1.50
N ALA A 29 8.63 -7.69 0.24
CA ALA A 29 7.68 -6.88 -0.52
C ALA A 29 6.33 -7.61 -0.69
N VAL A 30 6.34 -8.91 -1.02
CA VAL A 30 5.11 -9.72 -1.15
C VAL A 30 4.37 -9.84 0.18
N GLN A 31 5.07 -10.09 1.28
CA GLN A 31 4.45 -10.19 2.60
C GLN A 31 3.83 -8.85 3.03
N ARG A 32 4.52 -7.75 2.78
CA ARG A 32 4.02 -6.39 3.05
C ARG A 32 2.81 -6.05 2.21
N GLU A 33 2.82 -6.35 0.92
CA GLU A 33 1.66 -6.14 0.05
C GLU A 33 0.44 -6.92 0.56
N ARG A 34 0.63 -8.20 0.94
CA ARG A 34 -0.44 -9.02 1.54
C ARG A 34 -0.97 -8.43 2.84
N GLN A 35 -0.09 -7.89 3.69
CA GLN A 35 -0.47 -7.22 4.93
C GLN A 35 -1.29 -5.96 4.65
N LEU A 36 -0.82 -5.08 3.78
CA LEU A 36 -1.51 -3.84 3.39
C LEU A 36 -2.85 -4.12 2.72
N LYS A 37 -2.97 -5.17 1.90
CA LYS A 37 -4.24 -5.57 1.28
C LYS A 37 -5.35 -5.81 2.32
N LYS A 38 -5.02 -6.39 3.47
CA LYS A 38 -5.96 -6.66 4.57
C LYS A 38 -6.21 -5.46 5.50
N TRP A 39 -5.49 -4.35 5.33
CA TRP A 39 -5.66 -3.18 6.20
C TRP A 39 -6.87 -2.35 5.83
N SER A 40 -7.55 -1.84 6.86
CA SER A 40 -8.59 -0.83 6.71
C SER A 40 -8.01 0.46 6.12
N ARG A 41 -8.88 1.28 5.51
CA ARG A 41 -8.51 2.59 4.97
C ARG A 41 -7.80 3.46 6.02
N ALA A 42 -8.26 3.42 7.26
CA ALA A 42 -7.67 4.17 8.37
C ALA A 42 -6.20 3.79 8.63
N LYS A 43 -5.87 2.48 8.67
CA LYS A 43 -4.49 2.01 8.84
C LYS A 43 -3.59 2.45 7.69
N LYS A 44 -4.08 2.36 6.45
CA LYS A 44 -3.33 2.81 5.26
C LYS A 44 -3.06 4.31 5.30
N LEU A 45 -4.03 5.12 5.69
CA LEU A 45 -3.86 6.57 5.83
C LEU A 45 -2.88 6.92 6.96
N ALA A 46 -2.93 6.22 8.09
CA ALA A 46 -1.96 6.40 9.17
C ALA A 46 -0.53 6.09 8.68
N LEU A 47 -0.37 5.01 7.90
CA LEU A 47 0.91 4.67 7.27
C LEU A 47 1.40 5.75 6.29
N ILE A 48 0.52 6.21 5.38
CA ILE A 48 0.83 7.27 4.41
C ILE A 48 1.27 8.56 5.12
N ARG A 49 0.66 8.89 6.27
CA ARG A 49 0.97 10.09 7.07
C ARG A 49 2.22 9.93 7.97
N GLY A 50 2.80 8.74 8.05
CA GLY A 50 3.89 8.45 9.00
C GLY A 50 3.46 8.40 10.47
N ASP A 51 2.16 8.30 10.75
CA ASP A 51 1.62 8.29 12.11
C ASP A 51 1.65 6.86 12.69
N ALA A 52 2.82 6.49 13.20
CA ALA A 52 3.04 5.19 13.84
C ALA A 52 2.20 5.00 15.11
N ALA A 53 1.85 6.09 15.81
CA ALA A 53 1.04 6.03 17.02
C ALA A 53 -0.40 5.63 16.67
N ALA A 54 -1.02 6.32 15.72
CA ALA A 54 -2.34 5.96 15.20
C ALA A 54 -2.34 4.56 14.59
N LEU A 55 -1.29 4.20 13.84
CA LEU A 55 -1.18 2.87 13.25
C LEU A 55 -1.18 1.76 14.30
N ARG A 56 -0.49 1.96 15.42
CA ARG A 56 -0.43 1.00 16.53
C ARG A 56 -1.77 0.87 17.25
N ILE A 57 -2.48 1.98 17.46
CA ILE A 57 -3.82 1.99 18.06
C ILE A 57 -4.81 1.24 17.17
N LEU A 58 -4.85 1.60 15.88
CA LEU A 58 -5.73 0.95 14.89
C LEU A 58 -5.41 -0.53 14.72
N SER A 59 -4.17 -0.95 14.97
CA SER A 59 -3.77 -2.37 14.91
C SER A 59 -4.27 -3.20 16.08
N LYS A 60 -4.55 -2.57 17.22
CA LYS A 60 -5.10 -3.24 18.41
C LYS A 60 -6.62 -3.29 18.40
N SER A 61 -7.27 -2.35 17.72
CA SER A 61 -8.73 -2.31 17.58
C SER A 61 -9.19 -3.27 16.47
N THR A 62 -9.05 -4.57 16.72
CA THR A 62 -9.80 -5.60 16.00
C THR A 62 -11.03 -5.89 16.83
N HIS A 63 -12.19 -5.45 16.35
CA HIS A 63 -13.50 -5.77 16.92
C HIS A 63 -14.23 -6.74 15.99
#